data_AF-K1E1S6-F1
#
_entry.id   AF-K1E1S6-F1
#
_cell.length_a   1.000
_cell.length_b   1.000
_cell.length_c   1.000
_cell.angle_alpha   90.00
_cell.angle_beta   90.00
_cell.angle_gamma   90.00
#
_symmetry.space_group_name_H-M   'P 1'
#
loop_
_entity.id
_entity.type
_entity.pdbx_description
1 polymer ?
#
loop_
_entity_poly.entity_id
_entity_poly.type
_entity_poly.pdbx_seq_one_letter_code
_entity_poly.pdbx_strand_id
1 'polypeptide(L)'
;MNVPFEITSGPGQSYLMRNVSGQTVDLVTVTVDHPEGLTRDLPSEETFGPGASKKFLVLATWQTGRPVEVLVSWDVHPTPYALPLPPKN
;
A
#
# COMPACT_ATOMS: atom_id res chain seq x y z
N MET A 1 17.57 1.28 7.49
CA MET A 1 16.24 1.36 8.14
C MET A 1 15.37 0.29 7.50
N ASN A 2 14.73 -0.57 8.28
CA ASN A 2 13.83 -1.59 7.72
C ASN A 2 12.44 -0.96 7.56
N VAL A 3 11.88 -1.07 6.36
CA VAL A 3 10.53 -0.60 6.05
C VAL A 3 9.55 -1.56 6.73
N PRO A 4 8.58 -1.08 7.52
CA PRO A 4 7.76 -1.95 8.36
C PRO A 4 6.62 -2.65 7.60
N PHE A 5 6.54 -2.50 6.28
CA PHE A 5 5.42 -2.96 5.47
C PHE A 5 5.85 -3.85 4.33
N GLU A 6 5.04 -4.87 4.08
CA GLU A 6 5.07 -5.67 2.86
C GLU A 6 3.72 -5.60 2.15
N ILE A 7 3.74 -5.66 0.83
CA ILE A 7 2.54 -5.72 0.00
C ILE A 7 2.51 -7.06 -0.74
N THR A 8 1.39 -7.76 -0.62
CA THR A 8 1.14 -9.02 -1.32
C THR A 8 -0.05 -8.90 -2.26
N SER A 9 -0.08 -9.73 -3.31
CA SER A 9 -1.19 -9.79 -4.24
C SER A 9 -2.37 -10.55 -3.62
N GLY A 10 -3.56 -9.95 -3.62
CA GLY A 10 -4.82 -10.62 -3.28
C GLY A 10 -5.56 -11.19 -4.52
N PRO A 11 -6.81 -11.64 -4.38
CA PRO A 11 -7.67 -11.99 -5.51
C PRO A 11 -7.96 -10.80 -6.43
N GLY A 12 -8.05 -11.05 -7.74
CA GLY A 12 -8.36 -10.01 -8.74
C GLY A 12 -7.40 -8.82 -8.69
N GLN A 13 -7.96 -7.61 -8.60
CA GLN A 13 -7.21 -6.35 -8.62
C GLN A 13 -6.84 -5.83 -7.22
N SER A 14 -6.89 -6.68 -6.20
CA SER A 14 -6.65 -6.28 -4.80
C SER A 14 -5.25 -6.54 -4.30
N TYR A 15 -4.77 -5.70 -3.40
CA TYR A 15 -3.51 -5.91 -2.68
C TYR A 15 -3.75 -5.94 -1.18
N LEU A 16 -2.85 -6.58 -0.45
CA LEU A 16 -2.86 -6.62 1.00
C LEU A 16 -1.55 -6.02 1.50
N MET A 17 -1.64 -4.90 2.18
CA MET A 17 -0.53 -4.29 2.92
C MET A 17 -0.54 -4.83 4.34
N ARG A 18 0.60 -5.30 4.83
CA ARG A 18 0.75 -5.87 6.17
C ARG A 18 1.90 -5.19 6.91
N ASN A 19 1.67 -4.83 8.16
CA ASN A 19 2.76 -4.47 9.07
C ASN A 19 3.51 -5.74 9.47
N VAL A 20 4.74 -5.87 8.97
CA VAL A 20 5.65 -6.98 9.26
C VAL A 20 6.65 -6.65 10.37
N SER A 21 6.60 -5.42 10.89
CA SER A 21 7.36 -5.06 12.08
C SER A 21 6.73 -5.64 13.34
N GLY A 22 7.53 -5.72 14.41
CA GLY A 22 7.05 -6.08 15.74
C GLY A 22 6.44 -4.91 16.53
N GLN A 23 6.16 -3.76 15.90
CA GLN A 23 5.72 -2.53 16.56
C GLN A 23 4.45 -1.98 15.91
N THR A 24 3.69 -1.16 16.63
CA THR A 24 2.60 -0.37 16.04
C THR A 24 3.19 0.75 15.18
N VAL A 25 2.59 0.99 14.01
CA VAL A 25 2.97 2.08 13.10
C VAL A 25 1.75 2.97 12.89
N ASP A 26 1.90 4.26 13.18
CA ASP A 26 0.82 5.24 13.17
C ASP A 26 0.90 6.19 11.96
N LEU A 27 -0.23 6.84 11.67
CA LEU A 27 -0.38 7.85 10.60
C LEU A 27 0.07 7.34 9.22
N VAL A 28 -0.21 6.07 8.95
CA VAL A 28 0.17 5.42 7.69
C VAL A 28 -0.69 5.95 6.57
N THR A 29 -0.04 6.55 5.58
CA THR A 29 -0.68 7.07 4.37
C THR A 29 -0.05 6.43 3.15
N VAL A 30 -0.89 5.95 2.24
CA VAL A 30 -0.48 5.38 0.96
C VAL A 30 -1.00 6.24 -0.16
N THR A 31 -0.09 6.67 -1.04
CA THR A 31 -0.43 7.32 -2.30
C THR A 31 0.10 6.52 -3.46
N VAL A 32 -0.48 6.72 -4.63
CA VAL A 32 -0.06 6.03 -5.85
C VAL A 32 -0.29 6.96 -7.02
N ASP A 33 0.66 7.00 -7.95
CA ASP A 33 0.48 7.69 -9.23
C ASP A 33 -0.43 6.84 -10.13
N HIS A 34 -1.72 6.97 -9.88
CA HIS A 34 -2.78 6.24 -10.59
C HIS A 34 -4.06 7.08 -10.58
N PRO A 35 -4.92 7.01 -11.61
CA PRO A 35 -6.17 7.76 -11.62
C PRO A 35 -7.02 7.47 -10.38
N GLU A 36 -7.54 8.51 -9.74
CA GLU A 36 -8.26 8.43 -8.46
C GLU A 36 -9.41 7.39 -8.51
N GLY A 37 -10.19 7.39 -9.60
CA GLY A 37 -11.29 6.43 -9.82
C GLY A 37 -10.87 4.98 -10.05
N LEU A 38 -9.56 4.71 -10.18
CA LEU A 38 -8.99 3.38 -10.32
C LEU A 38 -8.29 2.89 -9.05
N THR A 39 -8.43 3.61 -7.93
CA THR A 39 -7.95 3.18 -6.61
C THR A 39 -9.10 3.14 -5.62
N ARG A 40 -9.06 2.23 -4.64
CA ARG A 40 -10.03 2.20 -3.53
C ARG A 40 -9.38 1.75 -2.25
N ASP A 41 -9.84 2.31 -1.14
CA ASP A 41 -9.47 1.93 0.23
C ASP A 41 -7.95 2.00 0.50
N LEU A 42 -7.24 2.91 -0.18
CA LEU A 42 -5.85 3.20 0.15
C LEU A 42 -5.76 3.65 1.62
N PRO A 43 -4.80 3.12 2.41
CA PRO A 43 -4.61 3.59 3.77
C PRO A 43 -4.39 5.10 3.84
N SER A 44 -5.12 5.78 4.72
CA SER A 44 -5.02 7.24 4.90
C SER A 44 -5.05 7.56 6.39
N GLU A 45 -3.93 8.04 6.93
CA GLU A 45 -3.73 8.32 8.36
C GLU A 45 -4.12 7.14 9.28
N GLU A 46 -3.82 5.91 8.86
CA GLU A 46 -4.22 4.70 9.59
C GLU A 46 -3.15 4.17 10.54
N THR A 47 -3.61 3.46 11.58
CA THR A 47 -2.74 2.76 12.53
C THR A 47 -2.71 1.27 12.22
N PHE A 48 -1.51 0.70 12.12
CA PHE A 48 -1.29 -0.74 11.96
C PHE A 48 -0.56 -1.30 13.17
N GLY A 49 -1.26 -2.11 13.96
CA GLY A 49 -0.60 -2.93 15.00
C GLY A 49 0.32 -4.02 14.41
N PRO A 50 1.14 -4.70 15.23
CA PRO A 50 2.00 -5.78 14.77
C PRO A 50 1.21 -6.88 14.05
N GLY A 51 1.60 -7.20 12.82
CA GLY A 51 0.91 -8.20 11.99
C GLY A 51 -0.45 -7.77 11.41
N ALA A 52 -0.92 -6.57 11.73
CA ALA A 52 -2.16 -6.03 11.16
C ALA A 52 -2.03 -5.86 9.64
N SER A 53 -3.15 -6.00 8.94
CA SER A 53 -3.17 -5.91 7.48
C SER A 53 -4.42 -5.22 6.98
N LYS A 54 -4.28 -4.49 5.87
CA LYS A 54 -5.37 -3.82 5.18
C LYS A 54 -5.35 -4.16 3.69
N LYS A 55 -6.54 -4.43 3.16
CA LYS A 55 -6.77 -4.65 1.75
C LYS A 55 -7.09 -3.32 1.07
N PHE A 56 -6.52 -3.10 -0.12
CA PHE A 56 -6.85 -1.97 -0.99
C PHE A 56 -6.92 -2.43 -2.45
N LEU A 57 -7.48 -1.59 -3.31
CA LEU A 57 -7.64 -1.89 -4.74
C LEU A 57 -6.82 -0.92 -5.60
N VAL A 58 -6.15 -1.48 -6.60
CA VAL A 58 -5.53 -0.72 -7.69
C VAL A 58 -5.93 -1.39 -8.99
N LEU A 59 -6.81 -0.73 -9.74
CA LEU A 59 -7.48 -1.25 -10.92
C LEU A 59 -6.69 -0.90 -12.19
N ALA A 60 -6.26 -1.91 -12.94
CA ALA A 60 -5.90 -1.76 -14.34
C ALA A 60 -7.15 -1.77 -15.23
N THR A 61 -7.08 -1.01 -16.31
CA THR A 61 -8.03 -1.03 -17.42
C THR A 61 -7.28 -1.31 -18.73
N TRP A 62 -7.99 -1.37 -19.84
CA TRP A 62 -7.37 -1.48 -21.17
C TRP A 62 -6.61 -0.20 -21.59
N GLN A 63 -6.93 0.97 -21.00
CA GLN A 63 -6.27 2.25 -21.28
C GLN A 63 -5.19 2.61 -20.27
N THR A 64 -5.25 2.03 -19.07
CA THR A 64 -4.37 2.38 -17.95
C THR A 64 -3.82 1.11 -17.34
N GLY A 65 -2.50 0.92 -17.50
CA GLY A 65 -1.77 -0.16 -16.85
C GLY A 65 -1.78 -0.05 -15.34
N ARG A 66 -1.36 -1.11 -14.66
CA ARG A 66 -1.18 -1.09 -13.21
C ARG A 66 0.15 -0.38 -12.87
N PRO A 67 0.20 0.47 -11.84
CA PRO A 67 1.46 1.01 -11.35
C PRO A 67 2.33 -0.11 -10.77
N VAL A 68 3.65 0.11 -10.77
CA VAL A 68 4.64 -0.86 -10.28
C VAL A 68 4.93 -0.73 -8.79
N GLU A 69 4.53 0.39 -8.18
CA GLU A 69 4.78 0.71 -6.78
C GLU A 69 3.71 1.64 -6.22
N VAL A 70 3.69 1.77 -4.90
CA VAL A 70 2.96 2.79 -4.15
C VAL A 70 3.94 3.55 -3.26
N LEU A 71 3.61 4.78 -2.91
CA LEU A 71 4.38 5.57 -1.95
C LEU A 71 3.72 5.46 -0.58
N VAL A 72 4.51 5.14 0.45
CA VAL A 72 4.03 4.97 1.83
C VAL A 72 4.80 5.89 2.75
N SER A 73 4.08 6.67 3.55
CA SER A 73 4.64 7.43 4.67
C SER A 73 3.97 7.03 5.98
N TRP A 74 4.65 7.28 7.09
CA TRP A 74 4.16 7.06 8.45
C TRP A 74 4.79 8.06 9.42
N ASP A 75 4.32 8.10 10.67
CA ASP A 75 4.66 9.11 11.68
C ASP A 75 6.16 9.48 11.77
N VAL A 76 7.05 8.52 12.01
CA VAL A 76 8.50 8.70 12.19
C VAL A 76 9.26 8.75 10.86
N HIS A 77 8.56 8.58 9.73
CA HIS A 77 9.12 8.64 8.39
C HIS A 77 8.16 9.35 7.42
N PRO A 78 8.02 10.68 7.55
CA PRO A 78 7.08 11.47 6.74
C PRO A 78 7.48 11.56 5.27
N THR A 79 8.76 11.31 4.94
CA THR A 79 9.21 11.19 3.56
C THR A 79 8.65 9.89 2.95
N PRO A 80 7.90 9.95 1.84
CA PRO A 80 7.31 8.75 1.27
C PRO A 80 8.38 7.76 0.79
N TYR A 81 8.17 6.49 1.10
CA TYR A 81 8.99 5.36 0.67
C TYR A 81 8.25 4.56 -0.40
N ALA A 82 8.94 4.26 -1.51
CA ALA A 82 8.38 3.45 -2.59
C ALA A 82 8.34 1.96 -2.22
N LEU A 83 7.14 1.40 -2.10
CA LEU A 83 6.90 -0.03 -1.92
C LEU A 83 6.46 -0.67 -3.24
N PRO A 84 7.13 -1.74 -3.70
CA PRO A 84 6.76 -2.40 -4.94
C PRO A 84 5.39 -3.07 -4.80
N LEU A 85 4.58 -2.96 -5.84
CA LEU A 85 3.38 -3.76 -6.01
C LEU A 85 3.77 -5.09 -6.68
N PRO A 86 3.45 -6.24 -6.07
CA PRO A 86 3.72 -7.52 -6.70
C PRO A 86 2.93 -7.65 -8.02
N PRO A 87 3.52 -8.28 -9.04
CA PRO A 87 2.84 -8.47 -10.32
C PRO A 87 1.57 -9.29 -10.15
N LYS A 88 0.65 -9.10 -11.09
CA LYS A 88 -0.66 -9.73 -11.10
C LYS A 88 -0.82 -10.49 -12.41
N ASN A 89 -0.99 -11.80 -12.29
CA ASN A 89 -1.32 -12.68 -13.41
C ASN A 89 -2.80 -12.56 -13.79
#